data_AF-A0A6I5C800-F1
#
_entry.id   AF-A0A6I5C800-F1
#
_cell.length_a   1.000
_cell.length_b   1.000
_cell.length_c   1.000
_cell.angle_alpha   90.00
_cell.angle_beta   90.00
_cell.angle_gamma   90.00
#
_symmetry.space_group_name_H-M   'P 1'
#
loop_
_entity.id
_entity.type
_entity.pdbx_description
1 polymer ?
#
loop_
_entity_poly.entity_id
_entity_poly.type
_entity_poly.pdbx_seq_one_letter_code
_entity_poly.pdbx_strand_id
1 'polypeptide(L)'
;MSSTEICLRPAALTASMLPAADVYQWLLAAAVDREQAVLSWLDEGVALLECGTVFSAIRVSGPLVRAAAGSDSETAVIAYLYQVLAGGPVFRDTDSDQYYALVPGGTAWVPYADRHGLEVLDQNWCLGVPAISRMEGRRRAWCVPVTRAGTLCDPDMVWALARCGQSRLAAGPAEAERGSPADPGAIRATVHRALWEPPPADSSELAGLVATVEGYARQLRPRLAALAPLMHGEWQAAAAVVLRHIDEALSEPATTWDLASRLHDLSIVVRPALSLVEDPRAVNASA
;
A
#
# COMPACT_ATOMS: atom_id res chain seq x y z
N MET A 1 -52.79 35.09 -24.88
CA MET A 1 -51.43 34.63 -25.27
C MET A 1 -50.89 33.80 -24.12
N SER A 2 -51.24 32.51 -24.09
CA SER A 2 -50.74 31.54 -23.11
C SER A 2 -49.45 30.95 -23.65
N SER A 3 -48.34 31.18 -22.96
CA SER A 3 -47.11 30.42 -23.15
C SER A 3 -47.11 29.27 -22.15
N THR A 4 -47.35 28.08 -22.66
CA THR A 4 -47.19 26.82 -21.95
C THR A 4 -45.69 26.51 -21.90
N GLU A 5 -45.04 26.75 -20.77
CA GLU A 5 -43.69 26.23 -20.52
C GLU A 5 -43.78 24.70 -20.41
N ILE A 6 -43.29 24.04 -21.44
CA ILE A 6 -43.11 22.59 -21.48
C ILE A 6 -41.97 22.27 -20.51
N CYS A 7 -42.34 21.79 -19.33
CA CYS A 7 -41.42 21.14 -18.40
C CYS A 7 -40.92 19.85 -19.08
N LEU A 8 -39.79 19.94 -19.77
CA LEU A 8 -39.07 18.78 -20.28
C LEU A 8 -38.56 17.99 -19.08
N ARG A 9 -39.37 17.03 -18.61
CA ARG A 9 -38.88 15.88 -17.85
C ARG A 9 -37.70 15.29 -18.63
N PRO A 10 -36.52 15.08 -18.04
CA PRO A 10 -35.48 14.33 -18.70
C PRO A 10 -36.04 12.94 -18.97
N ALA A 11 -36.14 12.58 -20.25
CA ALA A 11 -36.46 11.23 -20.66
C ALA A 11 -35.54 10.28 -19.90
N ALA A 12 -36.12 9.24 -19.29
CA ALA A 12 -35.41 8.17 -18.62
C ALA A 12 -34.28 7.69 -19.54
N LEU A 13 -33.07 8.19 -19.30
CA LEU A 13 -31.85 7.68 -19.89
C LEU A 13 -31.74 6.27 -19.35
N THR A 14 -32.14 5.30 -20.18
CA THR A 14 -31.94 3.89 -19.92
C THR A 14 -30.45 3.70 -19.68
N ALA A 15 -30.06 3.57 -18.42
CA ALA A 15 -28.70 3.47 -17.93
C ALA A 15 -27.88 2.31 -18.54
N SER A 16 -28.48 1.52 -19.42
CA SER A 16 -27.99 0.26 -19.99
C SER A 16 -27.04 0.40 -21.20
N MET A 17 -26.77 1.61 -21.72
CA MET A 17 -25.94 1.79 -22.93
C MET A 17 -24.55 2.43 -22.69
N LEU A 18 -24.16 2.70 -21.44
CA LEU A 18 -22.82 3.20 -21.13
C LEU A 18 -21.88 2.04 -20.77
N PRO A 19 -20.64 1.98 -21.29
CA PRO A 19 -19.62 1.13 -20.69
C PRO A 19 -19.45 1.59 -19.23
N ALA A 20 -19.71 0.68 -18.28
CA ALA A 20 -19.91 0.92 -16.83
C ALA A 20 -21.36 0.98 -16.32
N ALA A 21 -22.39 0.74 -17.16
CA ALA A 21 -23.80 0.65 -16.72
C ALA A 21 -23.96 -0.23 -15.47
N ASP A 22 -23.38 -1.43 -15.48
CA ASP A 22 -23.45 -2.37 -14.36
C ASP A 22 -22.78 -1.84 -13.09
N VAL A 23 -21.68 -1.09 -13.24
CA VAL A 23 -20.96 -0.47 -12.13
C VAL A 23 -21.77 0.66 -11.52
N TYR A 24 -22.37 1.53 -12.35
CA TYR A 24 -23.29 2.57 -11.90
C TYR A 24 -24.47 1.95 -11.16
N GLN A 25 -25.07 0.90 -11.73
CA GLN A 25 -26.23 0.25 -11.14
C GLN A 25 -25.92 -0.37 -9.79
N TRP A 26 -24.75 -1.01 -9.67
CA TRP A 26 -24.23 -1.60 -8.45
C TRP A 26 -23.94 -0.56 -7.37
N LEU A 27 -23.22 0.53 -7.67
CA LEU A 27 -22.98 1.61 -6.69
C LEU A 27 -24.29 2.24 -6.21
N LEU A 28 -25.23 2.50 -7.12
CA LEU A 28 -26.55 3.05 -6.77
C LEU A 28 -27.42 2.10 -5.96
N ALA A 29 -27.07 0.81 -5.84
CA ALA A 29 -27.77 -0.08 -4.91
C ALA A 29 -27.49 0.28 -3.44
N ALA A 30 -26.48 1.12 -3.17
CA ALA A 30 -26.22 1.70 -1.85
C ALA A 30 -26.92 3.05 -1.62
N ALA A 31 -27.66 3.59 -2.59
CA ALA A 31 -28.34 4.88 -2.42
C ALA A 31 -29.66 4.71 -1.65
N VAL A 32 -29.88 5.54 -0.62
CA VAL A 32 -31.20 5.67 0.04
C VAL A 32 -32.24 6.13 -0.97
N ASP A 33 -31.91 7.18 -1.72
CA ASP A 33 -32.70 7.73 -2.80
C ASP A 33 -31.89 7.69 -4.10
N ARG A 34 -32.24 6.74 -4.96
CA ARG A 34 -31.53 6.49 -6.21
C ARG A 34 -31.67 7.64 -7.21
N GLU A 35 -32.82 8.28 -7.29
CA GLU A 35 -33.06 9.37 -8.23
C GLU A 35 -32.23 10.60 -7.82
N GLN A 36 -32.26 10.93 -6.53
CA GLN A 36 -31.43 12.01 -5.98
C GLN A 36 -29.93 11.73 -6.15
N ALA A 37 -29.48 10.50 -5.91
CA ALA A 37 -28.08 10.13 -6.11
C ALA A 37 -27.62 10.29 -7.57
N VAL A 38 -28.47 9.93 -8.53
CA VAL A 38 -28.20 10.14 -9.96
C VAL A 38 -28.09 11.63 -10.27
N LEU A 39 -29.02 12.45 -9.78
CA LEU A 39 -28.98 13.90 -9.97
C LEU A 39 -27.70 14.51 -9.37
N SER A 40 -27.32 14.14 -8.14
CA SER A 40 -26.10 14.63 -7.52
C SER A 40 -24.84 14.21 -8.29
N TRP A 41 -24.78 13.01 -8.88
CA TRP A 41 -23.68 12.66 -9.78
C TRP A 41 -23.65 13.48 -11.07
N LEU A 42 -24.81 13.82 -11.64
CA LEU A 42 -24.86 14.62 -12.87
C LEU A 42 -24.49 16.09 -12.60
N ASP A 43 -24.99 16.66 -11.51
CA ASP A 43 -24.85 18.09 -11.20
C ASP A 43 -23.55 18.40 -10.45
N GLU A 44 -23.21 17.59 -9.44
CA GLU A 44 -22.06 17.83 -8.55
C GLU A 44 -20.89 16.88 -8.80
N GLY A 45 -21.13 15.79 -9.54
CA GLY A 45 -20.14 14.74 -9.79
C GLY A 45 -19.80 13.90 -8.56
N VAL A 46 -20.60 13.97 -7.50
CA VAL A 46 -20.49 13.17 -6.26
C VAL A 46 -21.91 12.84 -5.78
N ALA A 47 -22.15 11.62 -5.33
CA ALA A 47 -23.43 11.20 -4.78
C ALA A 47 -23.23 10.59 -3.39
N LEU A 48 -24.18 10.84 -2.49
CA LEU A 48 -24.15 10.31 -1.14
C LEU A 48 -24.72 8.88 -1.11
N LEU A 49 -23.90 7.91 -0.74
CA LEU A 49 -24.24 6.48 -0.71
C LEU A 49 -24.03 5.90 0.70
N GLU A 50 -24.89 4.96 1.10
CA GLU A 50 -24.78 4.28 2.40
C GLU A 50 -23.67 3.23 2.40
N CYS A 51 -22.86 3.25 3.45
CA CYS A 51 -21.89 2.21 3.73
C CYS A 51 -22.54 1.05 4.49
N GLY A 52 -21.94 -0.14 4.38
CA GLY A 52 -22.29 -1.33 5.15
C GLY A 52 -23.17 -2.37 4.42
N THR A 53 -23.74 -2.02 3.26
CA THR A 53 -24.54 -2.96 2.45
C THR A 53 -23.76 -3.46 1.23
N VAL A 54 -23.65 -2.62 0.19
CA VAL A 54 -22.95 -2.94 -1.07
C VAL A 54 -21.44 -2.88 -0.89
N PHE A 55 -20.98 -1.88 -0.12
CA PHE A 55 -19.58 -1.68 0.21
C PHE A 55 -19.49 -1.01 1.59
N SER A 56 -18.32 -1.10 2.20
CA SER A 56 -17.86 -0.19 3.25
C SER A 56 -16.65 0.57 2.72
N ALA A 57 -16.15 1.55 3.46
CA ALA A 57 -14.93 2.27 3.06
C ALA A 57 -13.92 2.32 4.19
N ILE A 58 -12.64 2.21 3.85
CA ILE A 58 -11.55 2.49 4.77
C ILE A 58 -10.96 3.84 4.41
N ARG A 59 -11.05 4.78 5.35
CA ARG A 59 -10.43 6.09 5.27
C ARG A 59 -8.98 6.00 5.71
N VAL A 60 -8.09 6.45 4.84
CA VAL A 60 -6.63 6.46 5.02
C VAL A 60 -6.11 7.88 4.83
N SER A 61 -5.28 8.36 5.75
CA SER A 61 -4.73 9.71 5.63
C SER A 61 -3.73 9.83 4.47
N GLY A 62 -3.74 10.95 3.78
CA GLY A 62 -2.84 11.23 2.65
C GLY A 62 -1.36 11.14 3.00
N PRO A 63 -0.88 11.66 4.14
CA PRO A 63 0.51 11.50 4.57
C PRO A 63 0.92 10.03 4.70
N LEU A 64 0.02 9.18 5.20
CA LEU A 64 0.28 7.75 5.35
C LEU A 64 0.36 7.05 3.99
N VAL A 65 -0.54 7.38 3.05
CA VAL A 65 -0.49 6.85 1.68
C VAL A 65 0.79 7.27 0.97
N ARG A 66 1.16 8.55 1.03
CA ARG A 66 2.39 9.09 0.41
C ARG A 66 3.65 8.49 1.03
N ALA A 67 3.69 8.33 2.35
CA ALA A 67 4.77 7.63 3.03
C ALA A 67 4.88 6.17 2.54
N ALA A 68 3.76 5.45 2.45
CA ALA A 68 3.73 4.08 1.95
C ALA A 68 4.18 3.98 0.48
N ALA A 69 3.83 4.96 -0.35
CA ALA A 69 4.31 5.08 -1.72
C ALA A 69 5.80 5.50 -1.80
N GLY A 70 6.31 6.17 -0.76
CA GLY A 70 7.65 6.76 -0.76
C GLY A 70 7.78 7.96 -1.70
N SER A 71 6.66 8.65 -1.98
CA SER A 71 6.61 9.72 -2.97
C SER A 71 5.43 10.66 -2.69
N ASP A 72 5.64 11.95 -2.93
CA ASP A 72 4.58 12.97 -2.95
C ASP A 72 4.00 13.20 -4.36
N SER A 73 4.61 12.62 -5.40
CA SER A 73 4.08 12.68 -6.77
C SER A 73 2.76 11.90 -6.87
N GLU A 74 1.69 12.59 -7.27
CA GLU A 74 0.35 12.02 -7.41
C GLU A 74 0.33 10.83 -8.39
N THR A 75 1.01 10.93 -9.53
CA THR A 75 1.13 9.84 -10.50
C THR A 75 1.78 8.60 -9.90
N ALA A 76 2.85 8.78 -9.12
CA ALA A 76 3.54 7.67 -8.48
C ALA A 76 2.69 7.03 -7.37
N VAL A 77 1.95 7.85 -6.62
CA VAL A 77 1.00 7.38 -5.59
C VAL A 77 -0.13 6.58 -6.23
N ILE A 78 -0.71 7.05 -7.33
CA ILE A 78 -1.78 6.34 -8.06
C ILE A 78 -1.26 4.99 -8.59
N ALA A 79 -0.08 4.96 -9.20
CA ALA A 79 0.53 3.72 -9.69
C ALA A 79 0.78 2.73 -8.54
N TYR A 80 1.28 3.22 -7.41
CA TYR A 80 1.48 2.42 -6.20
C TYR A 80 0.16 1.86 -5.67
N LEU A 81 -0.89 2.68 -5.53
CA LEU A 81 -2.22 2.26 -5.06
C LEU A 81 -2.80 1.17 -5.96
N TYR A 82 -2.69 1.33 -7.29
CA TYR A 82 -3.16 0.33 -8.24
C TYR A 82 -2.47 -1.02 -8.04
N GLN A 83 -1.14 -1.02 -7.88
CA GLN A 83 -0.36 -2.24 -7.70
C GLN A 83 -0.64 -2.91 -6.36
N VAL A 84 -0.53 -2.16 -5.25
CA VAL A 84 -0.59 -2.71 -3.89
C VAL A 84 -2.00 -3.12 -3.47
N LEU A 85 -3.04 -2.63 -4.15
CA LEU A 85 -4.43 -3.01 -3.90
C LEU A 85 -5.00 -3.88 -5.03
N ALA A 86 -4.14 -4.43 -5.89
CA ALA A 86 -4.53 -5.31 -7.01
C ALA A 86 -5.65 -4.72 -7.91
N GLY A 87 -5.60 -3.41 -8.16
CA GLY A 87 -6.60 -2.68 -8.94
C GLY A 87 -7.91 -2.39 -8.20
N GLY A 88 -7.95 -2.58 -6.88
CA GLY A 88 -9.11 -2.26 -6.05
C GLY A 88 -9.44 -0.77 -6.02
N PRO A 89 -10.75 -0.41 -5.95
CA PRO A 89 -11.21 0.96 -6.11
C PRO A 89 -10.84 1.89 -4.95
N VAL A 90 -10.20 3.02 -5.29
CA VAL A 90 -9.80 4.07 -4.37
C VAL A 90 -10.10 5.44 -4.96
N PHE A 91 -10.72 6.31 -4.18
CA PHE A 91 -10.82 7.73 -4.52
C PHE A 91 -10.21 8.60 -3.44
N ARG A 92 -9.78 9.81 -3.83
CA ARG A 92 -9.20 10.79 -2.92
C ARG A 92 -10.17 11.94 -2.72
N ASP A 93 -10.25 12.43 -1.49
CA ASP A 93 -10.80 13.74 -1.15
C ASP A 93 -9.62 14.72 -0.96
N THR A 94 -9.47 15.65 -1.91
CA THR A 94 -8.35 16.59 -1.94
C THR A 94 -8.44 17.67 -0.86
N ASP A 95 -9.65 18.01 -0.41
CA ASP A 95 -9.85 19.06 0.61
C ASP A 95 -9.41 18.56 1.99
N SER A 96 -9.71 17.30 2.31
CA SER A 96 -9.35 16.65 3.58
C SER A 96 -8.02 15.88 3.55
N ASP A 97 -7.40 15.79 2.37
CA ASP A 97 -6.25 14.93 2.08
C ASP A 97 -6.44 13.49 2.59
N GLN A 98 -7.58 12.90 2.27
CA GLN A 98 -7.95 11.54 2.65
C GLN A 98 -8.15 10.67 1.42
N TYR A 99 -7.79 9.39 1.53
CA TYR A 99 -8.08 8.36 0.56
C TYR A 99 -9.15 7.41 1.12
N TYR A 100 -10.05 6.99 0.26
CA TYR A 100 -11.15 6.09 0.60
C TYR A 100 -11.04 4.85 -0.28
N ALA A 101 -10.63 3.73 0.31
CA ALA A 101 -10.64 2.43 -0.34
C ALA A 101 -11.99 1.77 -0.12
N LEU A 102 -12.70 1.39 -1.19
CA LEU A 102 -13.96 0.67 -1.03
C LEU A 102 -13.67 -0.81 -0.78
N VAL A 103 -14.24 -1.36 0.29
CA VAL A 103 -14.06 -2.75 0.74
C VAL A 103 -15.41 -3.44 0.84
N PRO A 104 -15.48 -4.79 0.91
CA PRO A 104 -16.74 -5.51 1.10
C PRO A 104 -17.59 -4.97 2.26
N GLY A 105 -18.89 -4.83 2.03
CA GLY A 105 -19.85 -4.47 3.07
C GLY A 105 -19.85 -5.50 4.20
N GLY A 106 -19.97 -5.05 5.44
CA GLY A 106 -19.97 -5.93 6.60
C GLY A 106 -18.61 -6.57 6.91
N THR A 107 -17.51 -6.02 6.39
CA THR A 107 -16.15 -6.42 6.78
C THR A 107 -16.01 -6.33 8.30
N ALA A 108 -15.95 -7.49 8.97
CA ALA A 108 -15.80 -7.58 10.41
C ALA A 108 -14.40 -7.12 10.79
N TRP A 109 -14.29 -5.96 11.43
CA TRP A 109 -13.02 -5.42 11.90
C TRP A 109 -12.79 -5.79 13.36
N VAL A 110 -11.59 -6.29 13.69
CA VAL A 110 -11.22 -6.60 15.08
C VAL A 110 -11.17 -5.30 15.87
N PRO A 111 -12.05 -5.08 16.87
CA PRO A 111 -12.21 -3.76 17.51
C PRO A 111 -11.00 -3.29 18.32
N TYR A 112 -10.03 -4.17 18.58
CA TYR A 112 -8.96 -3.97 19.57
C TYR A 112 -7.55 -3.88 18.99
N ALA A 113 -7.36 -4.01 17.68
CA ALA A 113 -6.07 -3.71 17.06
C ALA A 113 -5.91 -2.19 16.94
N ASP A 114 -4.73 -1.68 17.28
CA ASP A 114 -4.31 -0.31 16.95
C ASP A 114 -4.70 -0.03 15.49
N ARG A 115 -5.63 0.91 15.30
CA ARG A 115 -6.20 1.17 13.98
C ARG A 115 -5.20 1.85 13.05
N HIS A 116 -4.00 2.16 13.54
CA HIS A 116 -2.91 2.66 12.72
C HIS A 116 -3.30 3.91 11.88
N GLY A 117 -4.17 4.77 12.43
CA GLY A 117 -4.69 5.95 11.73
C GLY A 117 -5.72 5.64 10.63
N LEU A 118 -6.26 4.42 10.58
CA LEU A 118 -7.36 4.02 9.72
C LEU A 118 -8.71 4.22 10.41
N GLU A 119 -9.71 4.58 9.62
CA GLU A 119 -11.10 4.65 10.05
C GLU A 119 -11.98 3.88 9.09
N VAL A 120 -12.78 2.97 9.62
CA VAL A 120 -13.73 2.18 8.85
C VAL A 120 -15.07 2.90 8.88
N LEU A 121 -15.60 3.16 7.68
CA LEU A 121 -16.92 3.72 7.44
C LEU A 121 -17.82 2.56 7.02
N ASP A 122 -18.57 2.05 7.98
CA ASP A 122 -19.46 0.89 7.85
C ASP A 122 -20.93 1.31 8.01
N GLN A 123 -21.74 0.52 8.71
CA GLN A 123 -23.18 0.78 8.87
C GLN A 123 -23.42 2.15 9.53
N ASN A 124 -24.47 2.84 9.07
CA ASN A 124 -24.86 4.19 9.50
C ASN A 124 -23.97 5.34 9.01
N TRP A 125 -22.99 5.06 8.16
CA TRP A 125 -22.22 6.11 7.48
C TRP A 125 -22.74 6.34 6.06
N CYS A 126 -22.81 7.61 5.68
CA CYS A 126 -23.03 8.00 4.30
C CYS A 126 -21.74 8.59 3.73
N LEU A 127 -21.29 8.05 2.61
CA LEU A 127 -20.06 8.47 1.92
C LEU A 127 -20.41 9.12 0.59
N GLY A 128 -19.90 10.33 0.36
CA GLY A 128 -20.04 10.96 -0.95
C GLY A 128 -19.03 10.36 -1.92
N VAL A 129 -19.50 9.50 -2.81
CA VAL A 129 -18.71 8.75 -3.80
C VAL A 129 -18.70 9.51 -5.14
N PRO A 130 -17.53 9.73 -5.76
CA PRO A 130 -17.46 10.42 -7.04
C PRO A 130 -18.12 9.60 -8.16
N ALA A 131 -18.66 10.29 -9.17
CA ALA A 131 -19.15 9.64 -10.39
C ALA A 131 -18.03 8.81 -11.03
N ILE A 132 -18.35 7.64 -11.61
CA ILE A 132 -17.33 6.70 -12.13
C ILE A 132 -16.42 7.32 -13.18
N SER A 133 -16.95 8.23 -14.01
CA SER A 133 -16.17 8.95 -15.03
C SER A 133 -15.23 10.02 -14.45
N ARG A 134 -15.25 10.28 -13.14
CA ARG A 134 -14.51 11.38 -12.51
C ARG A 134 -13.13 10.95 -12.04
N MET A 135 -12.16 11.03 -12.95
CA MET A 135 -10.75 10.76 -12.67
C MET A 135 -9.97 11.99 -12.19
N GLU A 136 -10.51 13.20 -12.41
CA GLU A 136 -9.86 14.47 -12.06
C GLU A 136 -10.88 15.47 -11.51
N GLY A 137 -10.43 16.46 -10.72
CA GLY A 137 -11.26 17.60 -10.31
C GLY A 137 -11.08 18.06 -8.86
N ARG A 138 -11.83 19.12 -8.51
CA ARG A 138 -11.56 19.96 -7.33
C ARG A 138 -11.83 19.37 -5.94
N ARG A 139 -12.44 18.18 -5.79
CA ARG A 139 -12.80 17.65 -4.46
C ARG A 139 -12.63 16.16 -4.30
N ARG A 140 -13.40 15.37 -5.07
CA ARG A 140 -13.35 13.91 -4.99
C ARG A 140 -13.18 13.32 -6.38
N ALA A 141 -12.16 12.51 -6.54
CA ALA A 141 -11.82 11.89 -7.82
C ALA A 141 -11.22 10.49 -7.60
N TRP A 142 -11.51 9.60 -8.54
CA TRP A 142 -10.96 8.25 -8.53
C TRP A 142 -9.46 8.27 -8.79
N CYS A 143 -8.70 7.64 -7.90
CA CYS A 143 -7.31 7.28 -8.12
C CYS A 143 -7.23 5.94 -8.84
N VAL A 144 -8.03 4.99 -8.37
CA VAL A 144 -8.24 3.67 -8.99
C VAL A 144 -9.75 3.50 -9.14
N PRO A 145 -10.30 3.48 -10.37
CA PRO A 145 -11.75 3.46 -10.57
C PRO A 145 -12.32 2.07 -10.30
N VAL A 146 -13.61 2.01 -10.04
CA VAL A 146 -14.34 0.73 -10.04
C VAL A 146 -14.45 0.23 -11.48
N THR A 147 -13.74 -0.84 -11.80
CA THR A 147 -13.70 -1.40 -13.16
C THR A 147 -14.81 -2.42 -13.44
N ARG A 148 -15.32 -3.08 -12.39
CA ARG A 148 -16.37 -4.09 -12.45
C ARG A 148 -17.24 -4.02 -11.21
N ALA A 149 -18.53 -4.30 -11.37
CA ALA A 149 -19.47 -4.38 -10.26
C ALA A 149 -19.00 -5.42 -9.22
N GLY A 150 -18.98 -5.04 -7.95
CA GLY A 150 -18.57 -5.91 -6.84
C GLY A 150 -17.05 -6.09 -6.69
N THR A 151 -16.21 -5.56 -7.58
CA THR A 151 -14.76 -5.55 -7.36
C THR A 151 -14.39 -4.47 -6.36
N LEU A 152 -13.89 -4.91 -5.21
CA LEU A 152 -13.57 -4.08 -4.05
C LEU A 152 -12.13 -4.37 -3.60
N CYS A 153 -11.55 -3.48 -2.80
CA CYS A 153 -10.26 -3.70 -2.16
C CYS A 153 -10.36 -4.83 -1.13
N ASP A 154 -9.30 -5.62 -1.02
CA ASP A 154 -9.09 -6.51 0.11
C ASP A 154 -8.73 -5.66 1.36
N PRO A 155 -9.50 -5.75 2.46
CA PRO A 155 -9.20 -5.04 3.71
C PRO A 155 -7.79 -5.28 4.25
N ASP A 156 -7.25 -6.49 4.09
CA ASP A 156 -5.92 -6.85 4.60
C ASP A 156 -4.81 -6.13 3.82
N MET A 157 -5.01 -5.93 2.51
CA MET A 157 -4.08 -5.15 1.67
C MET A 157 -4.11 -3.67 2.05
N VAL A 158 -5.28 -3.11 2.36
CA VAL A 158 -5.41 -1.72 2.84
C VAL A 158 -4.71 -1.55 4.18
N TRP A 159 -4.84 -2.54 5.08
CA TRP A 159 -4.16 -2.53 6.37
C TRP A 159 -2.63 -2.66 6.23
N ALA A 160 -2.15 -3.52 5.35
CA ALA A 160 -0.73 -3.68 5.05
C ALA A 160 -0.11 -2.38 4.49
N LEU A 161 -0.82 -1.70 3.58
CA LEU A 161 -0.45 -0.37 3.10
C LEU A 161 -0.31 0.60 4.28
N ALA A 162 -1.28 0.62 5.19
CA ALA A 162 -1.29 1.55 6.31
C ALA A 162 -0.10 1.36 7.24
N ARG A 163 0.18 0.11 7.60
CA ARG A 163 1.34 -0.25 8.41
C ARG A 163 2.67 0.12 7.75
N CYS A 164 2.78 -0.07 6.43
CA CYS A 164 3.94 0.35 5.66
C CYS A 164 4.16 1.88 5.77
N GLY A 165 3.10 2.67 5.55
CA GLY A 165 3.15 4.12 5.66
C GLY A 165 3.54 4.59 7.05
N GLN A 166 2.95 4.02 8.10
CA GLN A 166 3.31 4.34 9.47
C GLN A 166 4.76 4.03 9.80
N SER A 167 5.26 2.85 9.40
CA SER A 167 6.64 2.44 9.66
C SER A 167 7.62 3.44 9.05
N ARG A 168 7.31 3.98 7.86
CA ARG A 168 8.12 4.99 7.19
C ARG A 168 8.01 6.38 7.81
N LEU A 169 6.83 6.75 8.31
CA LEU A 169 6.67 8.01 9.07
C LEU A 169 7.40 7.97 10.42
N ALA A 170 7.38 6.81 11.09
CA ALA A 170 8.07 6.62 12.37
C ALA A 170 9.60 6.65 12.24
N ALA A 171 10.15 6.21 11.09
CA ALA A 171 11.58 6.30 10.78
C ALA A 171 12.09 7.76 10.68
N GLY A 172 11.21 8.73 10.38
CA GLY A 172 11.53 10.15 10.29
C GLY A 172 12.54 10.53 9.18
N PRO A 173 12.68 11.83 8.86
CA PRO A 173 13.66 12.29 7.86
C PRO A 173 15.12 12.07 8.30
N ALA A 174 15.38 11.86 9.60
CA ALA A 174 16.71 11.63 10.16
C ALA A 174 17.28 10.21 9.90
N GLU A 175 16.45 9.26 9.45
CA GLU A 175 16.89 7.97 8.90
C GLU A 175 16.86 7.95 7.37
N ALA A 176 16.02 8.78 6.73
CA ALA A 176 15.94 8.90 5.27
C ALA A 176 17.24 9.47 4.64
N GLU A 177 17.95 10.36 5.32
CA GLU A 177 19.28 10.83 4.88
C GLU A 177 20.42 9.84 5.16
N ARG A 178 20.17 8.74 5.90
CA ARG A 178 21.15 7.67 6.14
C ARG A 178 20.88 6.37 5.39
N GLY A 179 19.84 6.31 4.57
CA GLY A 179 19.56 5.13 3.78
C GLY A 179 18.46 5.36 2.76
N SER A 180 18.82 5.94 1.61
CA SER A 180 18.19 5.52 0.35
C SER A 180 18.17 3.98 0.35
N PRO A 181 17.06 3.31 -0.03
CA PRO A 181 17.05 1.85 -0.12
C PRO A 181 18.24 1.47 -0.98
N ALA A 182 19.24 0.83 -0.37
CA ALA A 182 20.49 0.59 -1.05
C ALA A 182 20.15 -0.17 -2.33
N ASP A 183 20.63 0.36 -3.45
CA ASP A 183 20.42 -0.24 -4.76
C ASP A 183 20.72 -1.75 -4.65
N PRO A 184 19.78 -2.64 -5.00
CA PRO A 184 20.01 -4.07 -4.86
C PRO A 184 21.25 -4.55 -5.60
N GLY A 185 21.62 -3.87 -6.70
CA GLY A 185 22.88 -4.05 -7.40
C GLY A 185 24.09 -3.75 -6.51
N ALA A 186 24.11 -2.60 -5.85
CA ALA A 186 25.13 -2.22 -4.88
C ALA A 186 25.23 -3.19 -3.69
N ILE A 187 24.10 -3.59 -3.08
CA ILE A 187 24.11 -4.57 -1.98
C ILE A 187 24.76 -5.88 -2.45
N ARG A 188 24.35 -6.37 -3.63
CA ARG A 188 24.88 -7.62 -4.21
C ARG A 188 26.37 -7.52 -4.51
N ALA A 189 26.83 -6.40 -5.05
CA ALA A 189 28.25 -6.18 -5.35
C ALA A 189 29.09 -6.16 -4.06
N THR A 190 28.64 -5.44 -3.04
CA THR A 190 29.35 -5.35 -1.75
C THR A 190 29.39 -6.69 -1.03
N VAL A 191 28.28 -7.43 -1.00
CA VAL A 191 28.20 -8.76 -0.39
C VAL A 191 29.02 -9.79 -1.18
N HIS A 192 29.04 -9.69 -2.52
CA HIS A 192 29.90 -10.53 -3.35
C HIS A 192 31.39 -10.29 -3.04
N ARG A 193 31.82 -9.01 -2.97
CA ARG A 193 33.17 -8.64 -2.55
C ARG A 193 33.50 -9.22 -1.19
N ALA A 194 32.62 -9.04 -0.21
CA ALA A 194 32.82 -9.51 1.16
C ALA A 194 32.93 -11.05 1.29
N LEU A 195 32.26 -11.82 0.43
CA LEU A 195 32.27 -13.29 0.48
C LEU A 195 33.42 -13.92 -0.32
N TRP A 196 33.82 -13.30 -1.42
CA TRP A 196 34.66 -13.96 -2.43
C TRP A 196 36.00 -13.26 -2.70
N GLU A 197 36.17 -12.01 -2.28
CA GLU A 197 37.45 -11.31 -2.38
C GLU A 197 38.23 -11.41 -1.06
N PRO A 198 39.58 -11.39 -1.11
CA PRO A 198 40.37 -11.31 0.10
C PRO A 198 40.00 -10.03 0.89
N PRO A 199 39.86 -10.11 2.22
CA PRO A 199 39.51 -8.94 3.02
C PRO A 199 40.60 -7.87 2.88
N PRO A 200 40.22 -6.58 2.91
CA PRO A 200 41.19 -5.49 2.86
C PRO A 200 42.18 -5.60 4.02
N ALA A 201 43.46 -5.36 3.71
CA ALA A 201 44.54 -5.40 4.70
C ALA A 201 44.46 -4.21 5.69
N ASP A 202 43.84 -3.11 5.25
CA ASP A 202 43.56 -1.96 6.11
C ASP A 202 42.36 -2.24 7.02
N SER A 203 42.59 -2.22 8.34
CA SER A 203 41.54 -2.43 9.35
C SER A 203 40.46 -1.35 9.32
N SER A 204 40.78 -0.12 8.89
CA SER A 204 39.81 0.97 8.74
C SER A 204 38.85 0.69 7.58
N GLU A 205 39.39 0.25 6.44
CA GLU A 205 38.61 -0.17 5.29
C GLU A 205 37.73 -1.39 5.61
N LEU A 206 38.28 -2.38 6.32
CA LEU A 206 37.54 -3.56 6.77
C LEU A 206 36.39 -3.19 7.72
N ALA A 207 36.65 -2.29 8.69
CA ALA A 207 35.61 -1.79 9.59
C ALA A 207 34.51 -1.01 8.84
N GLY A 208 34.88 -0.20 7.84
CA GLY A 208 33.93 0.48 6.97
C GLY A 208 33.05 -0.49 6.17
N LEU A 209 33.64 -1.57 5.67
CA LEU A 209 32.92 -2.62 4.93
C LEU A 209 31.96 -3.38 5.85
N VAL A 210 32.40 -3.74 7.07
CA VAL A 210 31.53 -4.33 8.10
C VAL A 210 30.35 -3.41 8.41
N ALA A 211 30.60 -2.14 8.70
CA ALA A 211 29.56 -1.17 9.00
C ALA A 211 28.56 -1.02 7.84
N THR A 212 29.05 -1.08 6.60
CA THR A 212 28.21 -1.03 5.40
C THR A 212 27.29 -2.24 5.28
N VAL A 213 27.83 -3.46 5.41
CA VAL A 213 27.02 -4.70 5.32
C VAL A 213 26.06 -4.81 6.50
N GLU A 214 26.47 -4.39 7.70
CA GLU A 214 25.59 -4.31 8.86
C GLU A 214 24.44 -3.31 8.66
N GLY A 215 24.72 -2.18 7.99
CA GLY A 215 23.71 -1.24 7.53
C GLY A 215 22.68 -1.90 6.60
N TYR A 216 23.13 -2.72 5.65
CA TYR A 216 22.22 -3.48 4.78
C TYR A 216 21.38 -4.50 5.55
N ALA A 217 21.97 -5.22 6.52
CA ALA A 217 21.22 -6.14 7.38
C ALA A 217 20.10 -5.41 8.14
N ARG A 218 20.40 -4.24 8.72
CA ARG A 218 19.40 -3.39 9.40
C ARG A 218 18.30 -2.90 8.46
N GLN A 219 18.62 -2.60 7.20
CA GLN A 219 17.64 -2.16 6.20
C GLN A 219 16.75 -3.30 5.70
N LEU A 220 17.31 -4.49 5.46
CA LEU A 220 16.57 -5.63 4.89
C LEU A 220 15.68 -6.32 5.92
N ARG A 221 16.10 -6.37 7.20
CA ARG A 221 15.35 -7.01 8.28
C ARG A 221 13.87 -6.59 8.36
N PRO A 222 13.52 -5.29 8.52
CA PRO A 222 12.11 -4.89 8.64
C PRO A 222 11.32 -5.18 7.36
N ARG A 223 11.95 -5.10 6.19
CA ARG A 223 11.31 -5.41 4.90
C ARG A 223 10.97 -6.89 4.80
N LEU A 224 11.92 -7.76 5.12
CA LEU A 224 11.68 -9.20 5.15
C LEU A 224 10.64 -9.58 6.21
N ALA A 225 10.66 -8.94 7.38
CA ALA A 225 9.67 -9.16 8.44
C ALA A 225 8.25 -8.75 8.02
N ALA A 226 8.10 -7.70 7.20
CA ALA A 226 6.81 -7.29 6.66
C ALA A 226 6.29 -8.25 5.58
N LEU A 227 7.19 -8.83 4.77
CA LEU A 227 6.83 -9.77 3.70
C LEU A 227 6.61 -11.20 4.19
N ALA A 228 7.33 -11.65 5.23
CA ALA A 228 7.31 -13.03 5.69
C ALA A 228 5.89 -13.58 5.98
N PRO A 229 4.95 -12.84 6.60
CA PRO A 229 3.58 -13.32 6.79
C PRO A 229 2.79 -13.52 5.49
N LEU A 230 3.20 -12.86 4.41
CA LEU A 230 2.59 -12.98 3.08
C LEU A 230 3.19 -14.13 2.26
N MET A 231 4.29 -14.73 2.72
CA MET A 231 4.92 -15.88 2.08
C MET A 231 4.22 -17.17 2.50
N HIS A 232 4.32 -18.21 1.67
CA HIS A 232 3.69 -19.50 1.92
C HIS A 232 4.69 -20.66 1.86
N GLY A 233 4.42 -21.72 2.64
CA GLY A 233 5.19 -22.96 2.64
C GLY A 233 6.67 -22.74 2.97
N GLU A 234 7.54 -23.26 2.10
CA GLU A 234 8.99 -23.22 2.28
C GLU A 234 9.56 -21.78 2.31
N TRP A 235 8.92 -20.83 1.62
CA TRP A 235 9.36 -19.44 1.59
C TRP A 235 9.16 -18.74 2.93
N GLN A 236 8.04 -19.00 3.60
CA GLN A 236 7.77 -18.47 4.93
C GLN A 236 8.76 -19.05 5.96
N ALA A 237 9.04 -20.35 5.87
CA ALA A 237 10.02 -21.01 6.73
C ALA A 237 11.44 -20.45 6.50
N ALA A 238 11.83 -20.26 5.23
CA ALA A 238 13.11 -19.66 4.88
C ALA A 238 13.24 -18.21 5.40
N ALA A 239 12.19 -17.39 5.25
CA ALA A 239 12.18 -16.03 5.76
C ALA A 239 12.30 -15.97 7.29
N ALA A 240 11.61 -16.85 8.02
CA ALA A 240 11.74 -16.94 9.48
C ALA A 240 13.17 -17.32 9.91
N VAL A 241 13.79 -18.28 9.21
CA VAL A 241 15.18 -18.67 9.47
C VAL A 241 16.14 -17.51 9.19
N VAL A 242 16.00 -16.82 8.06
CA VAL A 242 16.87 -15.69 7.70
C VAL A 242 16.70 -14.53 8.69
N LEU A 243 15.47 -14.22 9.11
CA LEU A 243 15.21 -13.19 10.12
C LEU A 243 15.90 -13.50 11.45
N ARG A 244 15.83 -14.76 11.91
CA ARG A 244 16.54 -15.20 13.11
C ARG A 244 18.05 -15.00 13.01
N HIS A 245 18.66 -15.38 11.88
CA HIS A 245 20.11 -15.21 11.71
C HIS A 245 20.52 -13.74 11.57
N ILE A 246 19.67 -12.88 10.99
CA ILE A 246 19.91 -11.44 11.00
C ILE A 246 19.87 -10.90 12.44
N ASP A 247 18.91 -11.34 13.25
CA ASP A 247 18.79 -10.93 14.65
C ASP A 247 19.99 -11.38 15.49
N GLU A 248 20.42 -12.64 15.32
CA GLU A 248 21.62 -13.18 15.96
C GLU A 248 22.86 -12.37 15.55
N ALA A 249 23.06 -12.15 14.24
CA ALA A 249 24.15 -11.34 13.75
C ALA A 249 24.09 -9.92 14.34
N LEU A 250 22.97 -9.22 14.30
CA LEU A 250 22.87 -7.84 14.80
C LEU A 250 22.98 -7.73 16.33
N SER A 251 22.69 -8.81 17.08
CA SER A 251 22.74 -8.83 18.55
C SER A 251 24.15 -9.03 19.10
N GLU A 252 25.05 -9.64 18.34
CA GLU A 252 26.44 -9.82 18.73
C GLU A 252 27.24 -8.53 18.43
N PRO A 253 27.63 -7.74 19.45
CA PRO A 253 28.51 -6.60 19.21
C PRO A 253 29.85 -7.12 18.73
N ALA A 254 30.36 -6.57 17.63
CA ALA A 254 31.67 -6.92 17.11
C ALA A 254 32.74 -6.71 18.19
N THR A 255 33.27 -7.80 18.75
CA THR A 255 34.55 -7.71 19.47
C THR A 255 35.63 -7.35 18.46
N THR A 256 36.59 -6.53 18.84
CA THR A 256 37.64 -5.96 17.97
C THR A 256 38.53 -6.99 17.26
N TRP A 257 38.40 -8.28 17.60
CA TRP A 257 39.37 -9.33 17.23
C TRP A 257 38.97 -10.23 16.06
N ASP A 258 37.83 -10.01 15.39
CA ASP A 258 37.62 -10.66 14.09
C ASP A 258 36.62 -9.95 13.16
N LEU A 259 37.00 -8.77 12.66
CA LEU A 259 36.21 -8.03 11.68
C LEU A 259 36.00 -8.83 10.37
N ALA A 260 36.88 -9.77 10.03
CA ALA A 260 36.76 -10.58 8.82
C ALA A 260 35.68 -11.65 8.97
N SER A 261 35.66 -12.38 10.09
CA SER A 261 34.55 -13.32 10.38
C SER A 261 33.24 -12.58 10.53
N ARG A 262 33.24 -11.41 11.18
CA ARG A 262 32.05 -10.57 11.28
C ARG A 262 31.50 -10.15 9.92
N LEU A 263 32.38 -9.74 9.01
CA LEU A 263 32.01 -9.38 7.64
C LEU A 263 31.41 -10.60 6.91
N HIS A 264 32.00 -11.77 7.09
CA HIS A 264 31.53 -13.01 6.49
C HIS A 264 30.13 -13.40 6.98
N ASP A 265 29.91 -13.41 8.30
CA ASP A 265 28.64 -13.77 8.92
C ASP A 265 27.50 -12.83 8.48
N LEU A 266 27.76 -11.52 8.50
CA LEU A 266 26.81 -10.52 8.01
C LEU A 266 26.51 -10.74 6.52
N SER A 267 27.51 -11.07 5.72
CA SER A 267 27.35 -11.29 4.28
C SER A 267 26.56 -12.57 3.96
N ILE A 268 26.72 -13.62 4.77
CA ILE A 268 25.93 -14.85 4.68
C ILE A 268 24.44 -14.59 4.89
N VAL A 269 24.06 -13.66 5.78
CA VAL A 269 22.65 -13.39 6.09
C VAL A 269 22.03 -12.33 5.17
N VAL A 270 22.81 -11.32 4.73
CA VAL A 270 22.31 -10.25 3.85
C VAL A 270 21.97 -10.78 2.45
N ARG A 271 22.77 -11.70 1.90
CA ARG A 271 22.54 -12.27 0.57
C ARG A 271 21.17 -12.97 0.41
N PRO A 272 20.79 -13.94 1.24
CA PRO A 272 19.48 -14.60 1.14
C PRO A 272 18.34 -13.64 1.51
N ALA A 273 18.56 -12.71 2.45
CA ALA A 273 17.55 -11.71 2.80
C ALA A 273 17.20 -10.82 1.60
N LEU A 274 18.21 -10.36 0.85
CA LEU A 274 18.00 -9.59 -0.37
C LEU A 274 17.21 -10.41 -1.41
N SER A 275 17.59 -11.68 -1.59
CA SER A 275 16.93 -12.56 -2.56
C SER A 275 15.45 -12.78 -2.23
N LEU A 276 15.11 -12.94 -0.94
CA LEU A 276 13.72 -13.10 -0.48
C LEU A 276 12.89 -11.81 -0.61
N VAL A 277 13.52 -10.64 -0.45
CA VAL A 277 12.86 -9.35 -0.62
C VAL A 277 12.60 -9.02 -2.09
N GLU A 278 13.46 -9.49 -3.00
CA GLU A 278 13.35 -9.23 -4.44
C GLU A 278 12.49 -10.25 -5.19
N ASP A 279 12.35 -11.50 -4.70
CA ASP A 279 11.64 -12.53 -5.47
C ASP A 279 10.11 -12.39 -5.34
N PRO A 280 9.39 -11.96 -6.41
CA PRO A 280 7.94 -11.83 -6.37
C PRO A 280 7.23 -13.17 -6.22
N ARG A 281 7.90 -14.31 -6.48
CA ARG A 281 7.32 -15.64 -6.29
C ARG A 281 7.25 -16.04 -4.82
N ALA A 282 8.06 -15.41 -3.95
CA ALA A 282 8.01 -15.69 -2.52
C ALA A 282 6.64 -15.33 -1.91
N VAL A 283 5.94 -14.36 -2.49
CA VAL A 283 4.60 -13.89 -2.07
C VAL A 283 3.47 -14.47 -2.93
N ASN A 284 3.73 -14.83 -4.18
CA ASN A 284 2.72 -15.32 -5.14
C ASN A 284 2.64 -16.85 -5.27
N ALA A 285 3.43 -17.60 -4.50
CA ALA A 285 3.36 -19.06 -4.50
C ALA A 285 2.13 -19.56 -3.74
N SER A 286 0.96 -19.47 -4.37
CA SER A 286 -0.20 -20.28 -4.00
C SER A 286 0.09 -21.74 -4.31
N ALA A 287 0.01 -22.58 -3.27
CA ALA A 287 -0.22 -24.03 -3.22
C ALA A 287 0.18 -24.90 -4.44
#